data_AF-A0A4V1UEZ3-F1
#
_entry.id   AF-A0A4V1UEZ3-F1
#
_cell.length_a   1.000
_cell.length_b   1.000
_cell.length_c   1.000
_cell.angle_alpha   90.00
_cell.angle_beta   90.00
_cell.angle_gamma   90.00
#
_symmetry.space_group_name_H-M   'P 1'
#
loop_
_entity.id
_entity.type
_entity.pdbx_description
1 polymer ?
#
loop_
_entity_poly.entity_id
_entity_poly.type
_entity_poly.pdbx_seq_one_letter_code
_entity_poly.pdbx_strand_id
1 'polypeptide(L)'
;MTKANYYPQLDAVRGLSFLSIFIYHAVHPAFDESLPGRLMQYFYQQLPLAIDVFFILSSFLLTSLGIKEHEKRNKVSLGKFFQRRILRIWPLYFLFLLFSFLVMPSLAQKLG
;
A
#
# COMPACT_ATOMS: atom_id res chain seq x y z
N MET A 1 17.01 24.65 6.18
CA MET A 1 15.92 23.71 5.86
C MET A 1 16.26 22.34 6.43
N THR A 2 15.83 21.97 7.64
CA THR A 2 16.14 20.62 8.18
C THR A 2 15.41 19.56 7.34
N LYS A 3 16.19 18.76 6.58
CA LYS A 3 15.73 17.63 5.76
C LYS A 3 14.67 16.84 6.52
N ALA A 4 13.56 16.50 5.87
CA ALA A 4 12.66 15.47 6.40
C ALA A 4 13.52 14.23 6.69
N ASN A 5 13.31 13.57 7.83
CA ASN A 5 14.07 12.36 8.12
C ASN A 5 13.58 11.31 7.12
N TYR A 6 14.39 11.06 6.11
CA TYR A 6 14.13 10.06 5.09
C TYR A 6 14.81 8.78 5.57
N TYR A 7 14.00 7.78 5.89
CA TYR A 7 14.47 6.47 6.33
C TYR A 7 14.30 5.50 5.17
N PRO A 8 15.29 5.40 4.26
CA PRO A 8 15.20 4.55 3.07
C PRO A 8 14.91 3.10 3.42
N GLN A 9 15.36 2.63 4.57
CA GLN A 9 15.12 1.28 5.06
C GLN A 9 13.62 1.05 5.34
N LEU A 10 12.93 2.01 5.96
CA LEU A 10 11.50 1.90 6.25
C LEU A 10 10.66 2.01 4.99
N ASP A 11 11.07 2.85 4.03
CA ASP A 11 10.41 2.94 2.73
C ASP A 11 10.57 1.65 1.92
N ALA A 12 11.73 0.98 1.98
CA ALA A 12 11.94 -0.31 1.34
C ALA A 12 11.06 -1.41 1.94
N VAL A 13 11.00 -1.51 3.28
CA VAL A 13 10.12 -2.48 3.96
C VAL A 13 8.65 -2.19 3.65
N ARG A 14 8.24 -0.92 3.60
CA ARG A 14 6.88 -0.54 3.18
C ARG A 14 6.61 -0.95 1.73
N GLY A 15 7.56 -0.77 0.82
CA GLY A 15 7.45 -1.20 -0.58
C GLY A 15 7.29 -2.71 -0.72
N LEU A 16 8.10 -3.49 0.00
CA LEU A 16 7.98 -4.95 0.05
C LEU A 16 6.64 -5.38 0.64
N SER A 17 6.19 -4.71 1.71
CA SER A 17 4.91 -5.01 2.33
C SER A 17 3.75 -4.75 1.36
N PHE A 18 3.78 -3.61 0.65
CA PHE A 18 2.80 -3.31 -0.40
C PHE A 18 2.79 -4.38 -1.50
N LEU A 19 3.96 -4.83 -1.95
CA LEU A 19 4.05 -5.87 -2.98
C LEU A 19 3.42 -7.19 -2.51
N SER A 20 3.69 -7.61 -1.26
CA SER A 20 3.06 -8.81 -0.68
C SER A 20 1.53 -8.68 -0.59
N ILE A 21 1.02 -7.51 -0.17
CA ILE A 21 -0.42 -7.22 -0.14
C ILE A 21 -1.01 -7.31 -1.54
N PHE A 22 -0.33 -6.72 -2.52
CA PHE A 22 -0.77 -6.73 -3.91
C PHE A 22 -0.83 -8.16 -4.45
N ILE A 23 0.21 -8.97 -4.26
CA ILE A 23 0.24 -10.38 -4.68
C ILE A 23 -0.93 -11.16 -4.07
N TYR A 24 -1.19 -10.98 -2.77
CA TYR A 24 -2.25 -11.70 -2.07
C TYR A 24 -3.67 -11.36 -2.57
N HIS A 25 -3.90 -10.14 -3.06
CA HIS A 25 -5.22 -9.72 -3.56
C HIS A 25 -5.35 -9.83 -5.09
N ALA A 26 -4.25 -9.76 -5.83
CA ALA A 26 -4.27 -9.78 -7.29
C ALA A 26 -4.18 -11.19 -7.86
N VAL A 27 -3.58 -12.13 -7.12
CA VAL A 27 -3.34 -13.50 -7.60
C VAL A 27 -4.05 -14.45 -6.65
N HIS A 28 -4.89 -15.34 -7.16
CA HIS A 28 -5.48 -16.43 -6.39
C HIS A 28 -4.96 -17.77 -6.94
N PRO A 29 -3.71 -18.16 -6.60
CA PRO A 29 -3.11 -19.37 -7.11
C PRO A 29 -3.81 -20.61 -6.53
N ALA A 30 -4.08 -21.59 -7.41
CA ALA A 30 -4.44 -22.94 -6.99
C ALA A 30 -3.14 -23.73 -6.78
N PHE A 31 -2.85 -24.07 -5.53
CA PHE A 31 -1.71 -24.92 -5.18
C PHE A 31 -2.10 -26.39 -5.27
N ASP A 32 -1.17 -27.23 -5.71
CA ASP A 32 -1.35 -28.69 -5.71
C ASP A 32 -1.03 -29.30 -4.32
N GLU A 33 -1.38 -30.57 -4.15
CA GLU A 33 -1.13 -31.33 -2.92
C GLU A 33 0.32 -31.85 -2.79
N SER A 34 1.20 -31.49 -3.73
CA SER A 34 2.59 -31.88 -3.67
C SER A 34 3.30 -31.19 -2.49
N LEU A 35 4.41 -31.75 -2.04
CA LEU A 35 5.21 -31.13 -0.98
C LEU A 35 5.61 -29.66 -1.33
N PRO A 36 6.08 -29.35 -2.55
CA PRO A 36 6.27 -27.97 -2.99
C PRO A 36 5.00 -27.12 -2.97
N GLY A 37 3.86 -27.65 -3.41
CA GLY A 37 2.57 -26.95 -3.42
C GLY A 37 2.11 -26.54 -2.04
N ARG A 38 2.16 -27.47 -1.07
CA ARG A 38 1.84 -27.20 0.34
C ARG A 38 2.77 -26.17 0.96
N LEU A 39 4.07 -26.21 0.64
CA LEU A 39 5.02 -25.21 1.13
C LEU A 39 4.70 -23.81 0.58
N MET A 40 4.40 -23.70 -0.71
CA MET A 40 4.02 -22.44 -1.33
C MET A 40 2.70 -21.90 -0.77
N GLN A 41 1.71 -22.78 -0.55
CA GLN A 41 0.45 -22.43 0.10
C GLN A 41 0.68 -21.90 1.52
N TYR A 42 1.54 -22.55 2.30
CA TYR A 42 1.89 -22.10 3.64
C TYR A 42 2.47 -20.67 3.63
N PHE A 43 3.44 -20.38 2.75
CA PHE A 43 3.99 -19.03 2.61
C PHE A 43 2.96 -18.02 2.14
N TYR A 44 2.14 -18.37 1.14
CA TYR A 44 1.09 -17.52 0.61
C TYR A 44 0.10 -17.08 1.70
N GLN A 45 -0.26 -17.99 2.61
CA GLN A 45 -1.14 -17.70 3.74
C GLN A 45 -0.54 -16.71 4.76
N GLN A 46 0.78 -16.49 4.76
CA GLN A 46 1.45 -15.51 5.63
C GLN A 46 1.50 -14.10 5.03
N LEU A 47 1.26 -13.93 3.73
CA LEU A 47 1.31 -12.61 3.07
C LEU A 47 0.39 -11.55 3.72
N PRO A 48 -0.80 -11.88 4.28
CA PRO A 48 -1.63 -10.90 4.98
C PRO A 48 -0.95 -10.17 6.12
N LEU A 49 0.05 -10.77 6.79
CA LEU A 49 0.82 -10.09 7.85
C LEU A 49 1.51 -8.80 7.35
N ALA A 50 1.80 -8.73 6.05
CA ALA A 50 2.37 -7.53 5.44
C ALA A 50 1.44 -6.30 5.54
N ILE A 51 0.12 -6.51 5.67
CA ILE A 51 -0.87 -5.45 5.88
C ILE A 51 -0.56 -4.71 7.19
N ASP A 52 -0.38 -5.45 8.28
CA ASP A 52 -0.10 -4.88 9.60
C ASP A 52 1.22 -4.10 9.59
N VAL A 53 2.28 -4.69 9.03
CA VAL A 53 3.59 -4.05 8.89
C VAL A 53 3.48 -2.76 8.07
N PHE A 54 2.77 -2.79 6.94
CA PHE A 54 2.58 -1.63 6.09
C PHE A 54 1.86 -0.49 6.83
N PHE A 55 0.79 -0.79 7.57
CA PHE A 55 0.02 0.22 8.29
C PHE A 55 0.76 0.78 9.51
N ILE A 56 1.45 -0.06 10.28
CA ILE A 56 2.27 0.39 11.41
C ILE A 56 3.38 1.33 10.93
N LEU A 57 4.14 0.94 9.89
CA LEU A 57 5.20 1.80 9.34
C LEU A 57 4.64 3.10 8.74
N SER A 58 3.52 3.01 8.02
CA SER A 58 2.89 4.18 7.39
C SER A 58 2.39 5.17 8.43
N SER A 59 1.76 4.69 9.51
CA SER A 59 1.27 5.54 10.61
C SER A 59 2.42 6.15 11.41
N PHE A 60 3.50 5.40 11.69
CA PHE A 60 4.71 5.92 12.31
C PHE A 60 5.34 7.06 11.50
N LEU A 61 5.50 6.87 10.18
CA LEU A 61 6.04 7.90 9.29
C LEU A 61 5.11 9.12 9.17
N LEU A 62 3.79 8.89 9.19
CA LEU A 62 2.79 9.95 9.16
C LEU A 62 2.90 10.84 10.41
N THR A 63 2.92 10.21 11.59
CA THR A 63 2.96 10.89 12.88
C THR A 63 4.29 11.62 13.09
N SER A 64 5.42 11.00 12.75
CA SER A 64 6.74 11.65 12.86
C SER A 64 6.86 12.89 11.96
N LEU A 65 6.25 12.87 10.78
CA LEU A 65 6.18 14.05 9.92
C LEU A 65 5.30 15.16 10.52
N GLY A 66 4.18 14.79 11.15
CA GLY A 66 3.30 15.73 11.84
C GLY A 66 3.96 16.40 13.05
N ILE A 67 4.66 15.63 13.89
CA ILE A 67 5.45 16.16 15.03
C ILE A 67 6.51 17.16 14.52
N LYS A 68 7.21 16.84 13.43
CA LYS A 68 8.20 17.76 12.85
C LYS A 68 7.60 19.04 12.29
N GLU A 69 6.39 18.98 11.74
CA GLU A 69 5.66 20.18 11.31
C GLU A 69 5.29 21.04 12.51
N HIS A 70 4.84 20.40 13.61
CA HIS A 70 4.55 21.08 14.88
C HIS A 70 5.78 21.82 15.41
N GLU A 71 6.92 21.14 15.55
CA GLU A 71 8.18 21.74 16.05
C GLU A 71 8.63 22.96 15.24
N LYS A 72 8.41 22.93 13.91
CA LYS A 72 8.83 24.02 13.01
C LYS A 72 7.89 25.22 12.99
N ARG A 73 6.58 25.00 13.20
CA ARG A 73 5.54 26.02 12.93
C ARG A 73 4.68 26.33 14.17
N ASN A 74 4.93 25.68 15.31
CA ASN A 74 4.10 25.69 16.52
C ASN A 74 2.60 25.42 16.26
N LYS A 75 2.26 24.87 15.09
CA LYS A 75 0.92 24.55 14.64
C LYS A 75 0.98 23.36 13.70
N VAL A 76 0.24 22.30 14.00
CA VAL A 76 -0.01 21.21 13.04
C VAL A 76 -1.18 21.61 12.17
N SER A 77 -0.97 21.82 10.87
CA SER A 77 -2.06 22.07 9.94
C SER A 77 -2.62 20.75 9.40
N LEU A 78 -3.29 19.97 10.25
CA LEU A 78 -3.86 18.65 9.89
C LEU A 78 -4.68 18.73 8.60
N GLY A 79 -5.50 19.77 8.43
CA GLY A 79 -6.27 19.98 7.20
C GLY A 79 -5.39 20.10 5.95
N LYS A 80 -4.34 20.94 5.98
CA LYS A 80 -3.42 21.08 4.83
C LYS A 80 -2.59 19.83 4.60
N PHE A 81 -2.27 19.10 5.67
CA PHE A 81 -1.54 17.84 5.62
C PHE A 81 -2.36 16.75 4.90
N PHE A 82 -3.60 16.52 5.32
CA PHE A 82 -4.50 15.57 4.68
C PHE A 82 -4.88 16.01 3.26
N GLN A 83 -5.08 17.32 3.02
CA GLN A 83 -5.37 17.84 1.68
C GLN A 83 -4.28 17.48 0.67
N ARG A 84 -2.99 17.66 1.01
CA ARG A 84 -1.87 17.28 0.13
C ARG A 84 -1.84 15.78 -0.16
N ARG A 85 -2.20 14.96 0.83
CA ARG A 85 -2.21 13.50 0.72
C ARG A 85 -3.39 13.02 -0.13
N ILE A 86 -4.57 13.59 0.07
CA ILE A 86 -5.77 13.34 -0.72
C ILE A 86 -5.52 13.71 -2.19
N LEU A 87 -5.03 14.93 -2.46
CA LEU A 87 -4.74 15.40 -3.82
C LEU A 87 -3.67 14.56 -4.55
N ARG A 88 -2.85 13.78 -3.81
CA ARG A 88 -1.88 12.86 -4.39
C ARG A 88 -2.46 11.47 -4.67
N ILE A 89 -3.26 10.92 -3.75
CA ILE A 89 -3.76 9.54 -3.82
C ILE A 89 -5.02 9.44 -4.68
N TRP A 90 -5.95 10.38 -4.54
CA TRP A 90 -7.25 10.33 -5.21
C TRP A 90 -7.18 10.31 -6.75
N PRO A 91 -6.31 11.10 -7.43
CA PRO A 91 -6.24 11.06 -8.89
C PRO A 91 -5.93 9.65 -9.43
N LEU A 92 -4.96 8.96 -8.84
CA LEU A 92 -4.60 7.60 -9.23
C LEU A 92 -5.69 6.59 -8.84
N TYR A 93 -6.33 6.77 -7.68
CA TYR A 93 -7.43 5.92 -7.24
C TYR A 93 -8.62 5.97 -8.21
N PHE A 94 -9.09 7.17 -8.57
CA PHE A 94 -10.21 7.33 -9.50
C PHE A 94 -9.84 6.88 -10.91
N LEU A 95 -8.60 7.10 -11.35
CA LEU A 95 -8.12 6.57 -12.63
C LEU A 95 -8.16 5.04 -12.65
N PHE A 96 -7.70 4.38 -11.58
CA PHE A 96 -7.75 2.93 -11.46
C PHE A 96 -9.19 2.41 -11.42
N LEU A 97 -10.10 3.07 -10.69
CA LEU A 97 -11.52 2.71 -10.68
C LEU A 97 -12.13 2.83 -12.07
N LEU A 98 -11.90 3.95 -12.75
CA LEU A 98 -12.40 4.17 -14.11
C LEU A 98 -11.90 3.07 -15.05
N PHE A 99 -10.61 2.75 -14.98
CA PHE A 99 -10.03 1.65 -15.75
C PHE A 99 -10.70 0.32 -15.41
N SER A 100 -10.84 -0.01 -14.12
CA SER A 100 -11.48 -1.25 -13.68
C SER A 100 -12.92 -1.37 -14.19
N PHE A 101 -13.75 -0.33 -14.02
CA PHE A 101 -15.16 -0.35 -14.44
C PHE A 101 -15.36 -0.33 -15.96
N LEU A 102 -14.48 0.31 -16.72
CA LEU A 102 -14.62 0.36 -18.19
C LEU A 102 -14.00 -0.85 -18.87
N VAL A 103 -12.85 -1.30 -18.39
CA VAL A 103 -12.03 -2.32 -19.05
C VAL A 103 -12.45 -3.72 -18.64
N MET A 104 -12.73 -3.99 -17.36
CA MET A 104 -13.10 -5.35 -16.91
C MET A 104 -14.36 -5.91 -17.58
N PRO A 105 -15.48 -5.16 -17.70
CA PRO A 105 -16.67 -5.70 -18.37
C PRO A 105 -16.41 -6.02 -19.84
N SER A 106 -15.60 -5.19 -20.51
CA SER A 106 -15.25 -5.39 -21.92
C SER A 106 -14.31 -6.58 -22.15
N LEU A 107 -13.43 -6.88 -21.19
CA LEU A 107 -12.60 -8.08 -21.21
C LEU A 107 -13.40 -9.33 -20.87
N ALA A 108 -14.29 -9.26 -19.88
CA ALA A 108 -15.15 -10.38 -19.49
C ALA A 108 -16.08 -10.81 -20.65
N GLN A 109 -16.62 -9.87 -21.43
CA GLN A 109 -17.42 -10.16 -22.62
C GLN A 109 -16.63 -10.76 -23.79
N LYS A 110 -15.31 -10.59 -23.83
CA LYS A 110 -14.45 -11.14 -24.91
C LYS A 110 -13.81 -12.48 -24.55
N LEU A 111 -13.78 -12.84 -23.26
CA LEU A 111 -13.15 -14.05 -22.74
C LEU A 111 -14.17 -15.10 -22.26
N GLY A 112 -15.44 -14.74 -22.10
CA GLY A 112 -16.57 -15.67 -21.98
C GLY A 112 -17.22 -15.92 -23.32
#